data_AF-A0A067RBZ3-F1
#
_entry.id   AF-A0A067RBZ3-F1
#
_cell.length_a   1.000
_cell.length_b   1.000
_cell.length_c   1.000
_cell.angle_alpha   90.00
_cell.angle_beta   90.00
_cell.angle_gamma   90.00
#
_symmetry.space_group_name_H-M   'P 1'
#
loop_
_entity.id
_entity.type
_entity.pdbx_description
1 polymer ?
#
loop_
_entity_poly.entity_id
_entity_poly.type
_entity_poly.pdbx_seq_one_letter_code
_entity_poly.pdbx_strand_id
1 'polypeptide(L)'
;MIQEAGPGIQACLQSAAEDLQPYFQNLNVMVAVSQDAAVGANANVTDCANRNRDNVEGLTACLYVVRDQVFDGRDQLMAAILGLMADFRSDTAPRVADFTVCTNDVQDKAISESVDVIQTTRACVKKLVDGTNSASSA
;
A
#
# COMPACT_ATOMS: atom_id res chain seq x y z
N MET A 1 -9.35 23.58 18.32
CA MET A 1 -8.51 22.53 17.70
C MET A 1 -8.69 22.65 16.21
N ILE A 2 -7.61 22.88 15.46
CA ILE A 2 -7.28 21.96 14.38
C ILE A 2 -8.49 21.66 13.46
N GLN A 3 -9.05 22.67 12.78
CA GLN A 3 -10.14 22.39 11.83
C GLN A 3 -9.62 21.55 10.65
N GLU A 4 -8.31 21.63 10.38
CA GLU A 4 -7.71 21.00 9.21
C GLU A 4 -6.84 19.76 9.47
N ALA A 5 -6.28 19.51 10.67
CA ALA A 5 -5.41 18.31 10.80
C ALA A 5 -6.16 16.98 10.86
N GLY A 6 -7.41 16.94 11.33
CA GLY A 6 -8.21 15.71 11.22
C GLY A 6 -8.39 15.30 9.75
N PRO A 7 -8.98 16.18 8.91
CA PRO A 7 -9.08 15.97 7.47
C PRO A 7 -7.72 15.81 6.76
N GLY A 8 -6.69 16.56 7.17
CA GLY A 8 -5.36 16.54 6.58
C GLY A 8 -4.62 15.21 6.80
N ILE A 9 -4.63 14.67 8.03
CA ILE A 9 -4.07 13.34 8.31
C ILE A 9 -4.84 12.27 7.54
N GLN A 10 -6.18 12.41 7.43
CA GLN A 10 -6.99 11.47 6.64
C GLN A 10 -6.60 11.50 5.15
N ALA A 11 -6.34 12.68 4.59
CA ALA A 11 -5.85 12.81 3.22
C ALA A 11 -4.46 12.16 3.02
N CYS A 12 -3.52 12.36 3.96
CA CYS A 12 -2.21 11.69 3.93
C CYS A 12 -2.35 10.16 3.96
N LEU A 13 -3.23 9.63 4.82
CA LEU A 13 -3.50 8.19 4.91
C LEU A 13 -4.14 7.64 3.64
N GLN A 14 -5.06 8.40 3.04
CA GLN A 14 -5.74 7.99 1.82
C GLN A 14 -4.78 7.96 0.61
N SER A 15 -3.89 8.95 0.49
CA SER A 15 -2.83 8.94 -0.52
C SER A 15 -1.88 7.76 -0.35
N ALA A 16 -1.46 7.46 0.88
CA ALA A 16 -0.64 6.28 1.15
C ALA A 16 -1.36 4.95 0.83
N ALA A 17 -2.68 4.90 1.02
CA ALA A 17 -3.48 3.72 0.67
C ALA A 17 -3.60 3.52 -0.84
N GLU A 18 -3.84 4.59 -1.60
CA GLU A 18 -3.88 4.58 -3.08
C GLU A 18 -2.54 4.11 -3.65
N ASP A 19 -1.44 4.56 -3.06
CA ASP A 19 -0.08 4.18 -3.42
C ASP A 19 0.22 2.68 -3.20
N LEU A 20 -0.37 2.08 -2.17
CA LEU A 20 -0.21 0.66 -1.88
C LEU A 20 -1.14 -0.24 -2.70
N GLN A 21 -2.22 0.32 -3.25
CA GLN A 21 -3.26 -0.44 -3.95
C GLN A 21 -2.74 -1.28 -5.15
N PRO A 22 -1.82 -0.79 -6.00
CA PRO A 22 -1.26 -1.57 -7.10
C PRO A 22 -0.53 -2.84 -6.63
N TYR A 23 0.18 -2.79 -5.49
CA TYR A 23 0.87 -3.97 -4.97
C TYR A 23 -0.12 -5.05 -4.50
N PHE A 24 -1.21 -4.65 -3.84
CA PHE A 24 -2.29 -5.59 -3.47
C PHE A 24 -2.96 -6.20 -4.69
N GLN A 25 -3.22 -5.40 -5.73
CA GLN A 25 -3.80 -5.91 -6.99
C GLN A 25 -2.85 -6.89 -7.67
N ASN A 26 -1.55 -6.58 -7.76
CA ASN A 26 -0.55 -7.46 -8.36
C ASN A 26 -0.40 -8.78 -7.61
N LEU A 27 -0.44 -8.77 -6.27
CA LEU A 27 -0.45 -9.99 -5.46
C LEU A 27 -1.66 -10.87 -5.79
N ASN A 28 -2.86 -10.29 -5.89
CA ASN A 28 -4.07 -11.02 -6.24
C ASN A 28 -4.00 -11.62 -7.66
N VAL A 29 -3.47 -10.87 -8.62
CA VAL A 29 -3.25 -11.36 -10.00
C VAL A 29 -2.27 -12.54 -10.00
N MET A 30 -1.14 -12.45 -9.28
CA MET A 30 -0.19 -13.55 -9.19
C MET A 30 -0.80 -14.81 -8.56
N VAL A 31 -1.64 -14.65 -7.53
CA VAL A 31 -2.37 -15.78 -6.93
C VAL A 31 -3.31 -16.42 -7.94
N ALA A 32 -4.07 -15.62 -8.69
CA ALA A 32 -5.00 -16.13 -9.71
C ALA A 32 -4.26 -16.88 -10.83
N VAL A 33 -3.20 -16.29 -11.39
CA VAL A 33 -2.37 -16.93 -12.43
C VAL A 33 -1.77 -18.25 -11.92
N SER A 34 -1.33 -18.30 -10.66
CA SER A 34 -0.80 -19.53 -10.06
C SER A 34 -1.86 -20.63 -9.94
N GLN A 35 -3.09 -20.26 -9.56
CA GLN A 35 -4.21 -21.20 -9.47
C GLN A 35 -4.57 -21.75 -10.86
N ASP A 36 -4.66 -20.89 -11.86
CA ASP A 36 -4.94 -21.30 -13.25
C ASP A 36 -3.85 -22.23 -13.80
N ALA A 37 -2.58 -21.91 -13.55
CA ALA A 37 -1.46 -22.77 -13.93
C ALA A 37 -1.53 -24.15 -13.25
N ALA A 38 -1.90 -24.20 -11.97
CA ALA A 38 -2.07 -25.46 -11.25
C ALA A 38 -3.22 -26.31 -11.81
N VAL A 39 -4.35 -25.69 -12.17
CA VAL A 39 -5.47 -26.38 -12.82
C VAL A 39 -5.05 -26.93 -14.19
N GLY A 40 -4.37 -26.11 -15.00
CA GLY A 40 -3.86 -26.52 -16.31
C GLY A 40 -2.87 -27.69 -16.22
N ALA A 41 -1.92 -27.63 -15.28
CA ALA A 41 -0.97 -28.72 -15.03
C ALA A 41 -1.69 -30.01 -14.62
N ASN A 42 -2.71 -29.94 -13.76
CA ASN A 42 -3.49 -31.10 -13.34
C ASN A 42 -4.30 -31.72 -14.49
N ALA A 43 -4.86 -30.89 -15.37
CA ALA A 43 -5.55 -31.36 -16.58
C ALA A 43 -4.57 -32.11 -17.52
N ASN A 44 -3.37 -31.55 -17.72
CA ASN A 44 -2.32 -32.18 -18.53
C ASN A 44 -1.88 -33.52 -17.94
N VAL A 45 -1.68 -33.60 -16.62
CA VAL A 45 -1.38 -34.87 -15.92
C VAL A 45 -2.45 -35.92 -16.19
N THR A 46 -3.71 -35.53 -16.04
CA THR A 46 -4.85 -36.43 -16.19
C THR A 46 -4.95 -36.98 -17.62
N ASP A 47 -4.82 -36.10 -18.63
CA ASP A 47 -4.83 -36.50 -20.04
C ASP A 47 -3.64 -37.40 -20.38
N CYS A 48 -2.45 -37.07 -19.90
CA CYS A 48 -1.22 -37.85 -20.13
C CYS A 48 -1.30 -39.25 -19.50
N ALA A 49 -1.81 -39.34 -18.27
CA ALA A 49 -2.04 -40.61 -17.58
C ALA A 49 -3.10 -41.46 -18.29
N ASN A 50 -4.19 -40.86 -18.76
CA ASN A 50 -5.24 -41.57 -19.49
C ASN A 50 -4.74 -42.12 -20.84
N ARG A 51 -3.95 -41.34 -21.60
CA ARG A 51 -3.39 -41.77 -22.89
C ARG A 51 -2.39 -42.91 -22.77
N ASN A 52 -1.68 -43.01 -21.64
CA ASN A 52 -0.59 -43.96 -21.46
C ASN A 52 -0.89 -45.03 -20.39
N ARG A 53 -2.15 -45.20 -20.01
CA ARG A 53 -2.58 -46.08 -18.91
C ARG A 53 -1.98 -47.49 -18.96
N ASP A 54 -1.84 -48.05 -20.16
CA ASP A 54 -1.32 -49.40 -20.38
C ASP A 54 0.13 -49.42 -20.94
N ASN A 55 0.80 -48.27 -20.95
CA ASN A 55 2.18 -48.10 -21.45
C ASN A 55 3.05 -47.42 -20.39
N VAL A 56 3.82 -48.23 -19.65
CA VAL A 56 4.68 -47.77 -18.54
C VAL A 56 5.77 -46.78 -18.98
N GLU A 57 6.39 -46.99 -20.15
CA GLU A 57 7.39 -46.04 -20.69
C GLU A 57 6.72 -44.70 -21.06
N GLY A 58 5.54 -44.76 -21.67
CA GLY A 58 4.73 -43.58 -21.98
C GLY A 58 4.29 -42.82 -20.73
N LEU A 59 3.93 -43.53 -19.66
CA LEU A 59 3.55 -42.94 -18.37
C LEU A 59 4.76 -42.26 -17.69
N THR A 60 5.95 -42.86 -17.82
CA THR A 60 7.20 -42.28 -17.30
C THR A 60 7.57 -41.01 -18.05
N ALA A 61 7.49 -41.01 -19.39
CA ALA A 61 7.71 -39.82 -20.20
C ALA A 61 6.71 -38.70 -19.88
N CYS A 62 5.44 -39.04 -19.64
CA CYS A 62 4.43 -38.11 -19.16
C CYS A 62 4.82 -37.42 -17.84
N LEU A 63 5.31 -38.18 -16.86
CA LEU A 63 5.72 -37.63 -15.57
C LEU A 63 6.89 -36.64 -15.70
N TYR A 64 7.81 -36.88 -16.63
CA TYR A 64 8.91 -35.95 -16.93
C TYR A 64 8.38 -34.62 -17.50
N VAL A 65 7.49 -34.66 -18.48
CA VAL A 65 6.90 -33.45 -19.07
C VAL A 65 6.11 -32.65 -18.04
N VAL A 66 5.28 -33.33 -17.24
CA VAL A 66 4.53 -32.70 -16.15
C VAL A 66 5.47 -32.03 -15.15
N ARG A 67 6.51 -32.75 -14.72
CA ARG A 67 7.48 -32.23 -13.74
C ARG A 67 8.15 -30.96 -14.27
N ASP A 68 8.54 -30.96 -15.53
CA ASP A 68 9.20 -29.80 -16.14
C ASP A 68 8.22 -28.62 -16.27
N GLN A 69 6.94 -28.85 -16.60
CA GLN A 69 5.89 -27.82 -16.58
C GLN A 69 5.64 -27.25 -15.19
N VAL A 70 5.63 -28.10 -14.16
CA VAL A 70 5.47 -27.65 -12.76
C VAL A 70 6.66 -26.81 -12.32
N PHE A 71 7.89 -27.19 -12.69
CA PHE A 71 9.08 -26.41 -12.34
C PHE A 71 9.16 -25.08 -13.08
N ASP A 72 8.84 -25.05 -14.37
CA ASP A 72 8.80 -23.81 -15.15
C ASP A 72 7.75 -22.84 -14.59
N GLY A 73 6.54 -23.33 -14.28
CA GLY A 73 5.50 -22.54 -13.64
C GLY A 73 5.91 -22.00 -12.26
N ARG A 74 6.58 -22.83 -11.44
CA ARG A 74 7.13 -22.40 -10.15
C ARG A 74 8.16 -21.29 -10.32
N ASP A 75 9.09 -21.45 -11.27
CA ASP A 75 10.19 -20.51 -11.46
C ASP A 75 9.69 -19.17 -12.00
N GLN A 76 8.70 -19.17 -12.90
CA GLN A 76 8.01 -17.97 -13.37
C GLN A 76 7.26 -17.25 -12.22
N LEU A 77 6.53 -18.00 -11.39
CA LEU A 77 5.85 -17.43 -10.22
C LEU A 77 6.85 -16.82 -9.23
N MET A 78 7.93 -17.54 -8.93
CA MET A 78 8.97 -17.04 -8.03
C MET A 78 9.65 -15.79 -8.59
N ALA A 79 9.92 -15.73 -9.89
CA ALA A 79 10.47 -14.54 -10.53
C ALA A 79 9.51 -13.35 -10.42
N ALA A 80 8.21 -13.55 -10.63
CA ALA A 80 7.20 -12.51 -10.48
C ALA A 80 7.08 -12.00 -9.04
N ILE A 81 7.06 -12.90 -8.05
CA ILE A 81 7.04 -12.54 -6.61
C ILE A 81 8.30 -11.75 -6.24
N LEU A 82 9.48 -12.22 -6.66
CA LEU A 82 10.75 -11.55 -6.37
C LEU A 82 10.83 -10.17 -7.01
N GLY A 83 10.33 -10.01 -8.24
CA GLY A 83 10.20 -8.71 -8.90
C GLY A 83 9.31 -7.76 -8.12
N LEU A 84 8.10 -8.18 -7.76
CA LEU A 84 7.18 -7.35 -6.97
C LEU A 84 7.76 -6.97 -5.60
N MET A 85 8.47 -7.89 -4.94
CA MET A 85 9.14 -7.60 -3.67
C MET A 85 10.30 -6.61 -3.84
N ALA A 86 11.04 -6.67 -4.96
CA ALA A 86 12.10 -5.73 -5.26
C ALA A 86 11.53 -4.32 -5.48
N ASP A 87 10.48 -4.20 -6.29
CA ASP A 87 9.79 -2.93 -6.56
C ASP A 87 9.17 -2.35 -5.27
N PHE A 88 8.55 -3.20 -4.45
CA PHE A 88 8.03 -2.76 -3.16
C PHE A 88 9.16 -2.22 -2.28
N ARG A 89 10.31 -2.91 -2.21
CA ARG A 89 11.46 -2.47 -1.39
C ARG A 89 12.07 -1.17 -1.91
N SER A 90 12.21 -0.99 -3.22
CA SER A 90 12.75 0.26 -3.78
C SER A 90 11.85 1.44 -3.46
N ASP A 91 10.54 1.22 -3.48
CA ASP A 91 9.57 2.30 -3.40
C ASP A 91 9.11 2.57 -1.96
N THR A 92 9.35 1.65 -1.02
CA THR A 92 8.93 1.82 0.38
C THR A 92 9.59 3.03 1.04
N ALA A 93 10.91 3.19 0.91
CA ALA A 93 11.63 4.26 1.62
C ALA A 93 11.22 5.67 1.12
N PRO A 94 11.12 5.93 -0.21
CA PRO A 94 10.53 7.16 -0.72
C PRO A 94 9.10 7.40 -0.21
N ARG A 95 8.22 6.40 -0.26
CA ARG A 95 6.81 6.55 0.18
C ARG A 95 6.69 6.87 1.68
N VAL A 96 7.53 6.29 2.53
CA VAL A 96 7.59 6.62 3.97
C VAL A 96 8.03 8.07 4.17
N ALA A 97 8.99 8.55 3.37
CA ALA A 97 9.41 9.95 3.42
C ALA A 97 8.26 10.89 3.01
N ASP A 98 7.55 10.58 1.92
CA ASP A 98 6.42 11.38 1.44
C ASP A 98 5.28 11.45 2.47
N PHE A 99 4.95 10.31 3.10
CA PHE A 99 3.98 10.28 4.19
C PHE A 99 4.43 11.11 5.38
N THR A 100 5.71 11.03 5.74
CA THR A 100 6.29 11.81 6.84
C THR A 100 6.18 13.31 6.56
N VAL A 101 6.56 13.76 5.35
CA VAL A 101 6.42 15.15 4.91
C VAL A 101 4.96 15.60 5.00
N CYS A 102 4.03 14.82 4.46
CA CYS A 102 2.60 15.15 4.52
C CYS A 102 2.11 15.33 5.97
N THR A 103 2.47 14.43 6.88
CA THR A 103 2.07 14.54 8.29
C THR A 103 2.73 15.71 9.00
N ASN A 104 3.98 16.06 8.67
CA ASN A 104 4.67 17.21 9.23
C ASN A 104 3.99 18.52 8.76
N ASP A 105 3.69 18.66 7.47
CA ASP A 105 3.02 19.85 6.94
C ASP A 105 1.65 20.08 7.59
N VAL A 106 0.90 18.99 7.81
CA VAL A 106 -0.38 19.03 8.52
C VAL A 106 -0.20 19.47 9.98
N GLN A 107 0.84 19.00 10.66
CA GLN A 107 1.16 19.42 12.03
C GLN A 107 1.59 20.90 12.08
N ASP A 108 2.46 21.33 11.18
CA ASP A 108 2.96 22.70 11.09
C ASP A 108 1.81 23.69 10.83
N LYS A 109 0.87 23.33 9.93
CA LYS A 109 -0.34 24.12 9.70
C LYS A 109 -1.19 24.24 10.97
N ALA A 110 -1.42 23.14 11.68
CA ALA A 110 -2.20 23.14 12.92
C ALA A 110 -1.54 23.96 14.05
N ILE A 111 -0.20 23.92 14.14
CA ILE A 111 0.58 24.75 15.07
C ILE A 111 0.42 26.22 14.70
N SER A 112 0.58 26.57 13.42
CA SER A 112 0.45 27.95 12.93
C SER A 112 -0.94 28.53 13.23
N GLU A 113 -2.01 27.79 12.93
CA GLU A 113 -3.39 28.19 13.25
C GLU A 113 -3.59 28.39 14.76
N SER A 114 -3.02 27.50 15.57
CA SER A 114 -3.12 27.62 17.03
C SER A 114 -2.40 28.85 17.55
N VAL A 115 -1.21 29.17 17.01
CA VAL A 115 -0.47 30.38 17.35
C VAL A 115 -1.24 31.64 16.97
N ASP A 116 -1.85 31.67 15.78
CA ASP A 116 -2.66 32.81 15.32
C ASP A 116 -3.88 33.06 16.23
N VAL A 117 -4.59 32.00 16.62
CA VAL A 117 -5.71 32.08 17.58
C VAL A 117 -5.24 32.63 18.93
N ILE A 118 -4.09 32.19 19.45
CA ILE A 118 -3.53 32.68 20.71
C ILE A 118 -3.17 34.17 20.59
N GLN A 119 -2.54 34.58 19.49
CA GLN A 119 -2.17 35.97 19.26
C GLN A 119 -3.40 36.88 19.15
N THR A 120 -4.41 36.46 18.38
CA THR A 120 -5.69 37.16 18.23
C THR A 120 -6.40 37.28 19.58
N THR A 121 -6.42 36.22 20.38
CA THR A 121 -7.00 36.23 21.72
C THR A 121 -6.26 37.19 22.65
N ARG A 122 -4.92 37.18 22.65
CA ARG A 122 -4.10 38.13 23.43
C ARG A 122 -4.36 39.58 23.03
N ALA A 123 -4.49 39.86 21.73
CA ALA A 123 -4.80 41.20 21.23
C ALA A 123 -6.19 41.67 21.70
N CYS A 124 -7.18 40.77 21.69
CA CYS A 124 -8.53 41.04 22.20
C CYS A 124 -8.51 41.36 23.71
N VAL A 125 -7.83 40.55 24.52
CA VAL A 125 -7.70 40.77 25.97
C VAL A 125 -7.00 42.10 26.28
N LYS A 126 -5.91 42.44 25.57
CA LYS A 126 -5.25 43.74 25.75
C LYS A 126 -6.20 44.92 25.50
N LYS A 127 -6.95 44.89 24.40
CA LYS A 127 -7.96 45.93 24.10
C LYS A 127 -9.02 46.06 25.19
N LEU A 128 -9.47 44.95 25.77
CA LEU A 128 -10.45 44.96 26.87
C LEU A 128 -9.87 45.60 28.14
N VAL A 129 -8.63 45.28 28.50
CA VAL A 129 -7.94 45.83 29.68
C VAL A 129 -7.66 47.34 29.51
N ASP A 130 -7.17 47.75 28.35
CA ASP A 130 -6.89 49.17 28.07
C ASP A 130 -8.18 50.01 28.02
N GLY A 131 -9.27 49.43 27.52
CA GLY A 131 -10.60 50.04 27.54
C GLY A 131 -11.20 50.19 28.95
N THR A 132 -10.89 49.27 29.87
CA THR A 132 -11.36 49.35 31.27
C THR A 132 -10.56 50.35 32.09
N ASN A 133 -9.25 50.48 31.87
CA ASN A 133 -8.41 51.49 32.52
C ASN A 133 -8.77 52.93 32.06
N SER A 134 -9.25 53.08 30.83
CA SER A 134 -9.71 54.36 30.30
C SER A 134 -11.06 54.80 30.89
N ALA A 135 -11.93 53.85 31.24
CA ALA A 135 -13.26 54.12 31.83
C ALA A 135 -13.23 54.35 33.36
N SER A 136 -12.16 53.94 34.04
CA SER A 136 -11.99 54.12 35.49
C SER A 136 -11.20 55.38 35.87
N SER A 137 -10.76 56.15 34.87
CA SER A 137 -10.06 57.44 35.02
C SER A 137 -10.95 58.66 34.71
N ALA A 138 -12.26 58.46 34.52
CA ALA A 138 -13.28 59.48 34.30
C ALA A 138 -14.27 59.52 35.47
#